data_AF-A0A9W6TT91-F1
#
_entry.id   AF-A0A9W6TT91-F1
#
_cell.length_a   1.000
_cell.length_b   1.000
_cell.length_c   1.000
_cell.angle_alpha   90.00
_cell.angle_beta   90.00
_cell.angle_gamma   90.00
#
_symmetry.space_group_name_H-M   'P 1'
#
loop_
_entity.id
_entity.type
_entity.pdbx_description
1 polymer ?
#
loop_
_entity_poly.entity_id
_entity_poly.type
_entity_poly.pdbx_seq_one_letter_code
_entity_poly.pdbx_strand_id
1 'polypeptide(L)'
;MPCQDFDCGIIYCNEITAKLVVQELGVQSKYVHSVGINTPVLVGDVQVTFMDANHCPGSAIILFRLKDGKTYLHTGDFRFHRKMLHYHALQPHIPTGNETIDHNGKIVGLKRLDGVYLDTTYCDPKYTFPTQQVAVDHALDLMDKHFKQEKVLYLFGSYTIGKERLFMEVARKFQKKVCVSKAKLKIIETFGWPDETMQLLTTEPAATKYVKTLKR
;
A
#
# COMPACT_ATOMS: atom_id res chain seq x y z
N MET A 1 -16.02 8.90 -12.31
CA MET A 1 -16.69 10.21 -12.23
C MET A 1 -16.07 10.97 -11.07
N PRO A 2 -15.80 12.28 -11.20
CA PRO A 2 -15.45 13.11 -10.07
C PRO A 2 -16.62 13.13 -9.06
N CYS A 3 -16.35 12.85 -7.79
CA CYS A 3 -17.28 12.95 -6.67
C CYS A 3 -17.22 14.37 -6.07
N GLN A 4 -17.46 15.39 -6.90
CA GLN A 4 -17.37 16.80 -6.49
C GLN A 4 -18.49 17.19 -5.50
N ASP A 5 -19.59 16.45 -5.51
CA ASP A 5 -20.79 16.70 -4.72
C ASP A 5 -20.84 15.89 -3.41
N PHE A 6 -19.74 15.25 -3.00
CA PHE A 6 -19.70 14.54 -1.73
C PHE A 6 -19.92 15.50 -0.56
N ASP A 7 -21.01 15.31 0.19
CA ASP A 7 -21.34 16.07 1.41
C ASP A 7 -21.84 15.19 2.58
N CYS A 8 -21.79 13.86 2.43
CA CYS A 8 -22.36 12.89 3.37
C CYS A 8 -21.57 12.68 4.68
N GLY A 9 -20.50 13.44 4.93
CA GLY A 9 -19.72 13.35 6.17
C GLY A 9 -18.23 13.63 6.00
N ILE A 10 -17.42 13.11 6.92
CA ILE A 10 -15.96 13.25 6.91
C ILE A 10 -15.30 11.92 6.53
N ILE A 11 -14.38 11.98 5.56
CA ILE A 11 -13.56 10.87 5.11
C ILE A 11 -12.27 10.85 5.92
N TYR A 12 -12.11 9.85 6.78
CA TYR A 12 -10.86 9.58 7.49
C TYR A 12 -9.99 8.63 6.69
N CYS A 13 -8.76 9.05 6.36
CA CYS A 13 -7.81 8.22 5.63
C CYS A 13 -6.36 8.67 5.89
N ASN A 14 -5.37 7.93 5.40
CA ASN A 14 -3.99 8.38 5.47
C ASN A 14 -3.67 9.48 4.45
N GLU A 15 -2.52 10.13 4.61
CA GLU A 15 -2.07 11.27 3.81
C GLU A 15 -2.04 11.02 2.30
N ILE A 16 -1.60 9.84 1.87
CA ILE A 16 -1.53 9.51 0.44
C ILE A 16 -2.95 9.42 -0.11
N THR A 17 -3.83 8.67 0.57
CA THR A 17 -5.23 8.53 0.16
C THR A 17 -5.97 9.85 0.20
N ALA A 18 -5.71 10.72 1.18
CA ALA A 18 -6.32 12.04 1.27
C ALA A 18 -6.02 12.90 0.03
N LYS A 19 -4.75 12.94 -0.38
CA LYS A 19 -4.33 13.65 -1.61
C LYS A 19 -4.98 13.07 -2.85
N LEU A 20 -5.04 11.74 -2.96
CA LEU A 20 -5.67 11.06 -4.11
C LEU A 20 -7.18 11.30 -4.18
N VAL A 21 -7.88 11.30 -3.04
CA VAL A 21 -9.33 11.59 -2.98
C VAL A 21 -9.62 13.01 -3.45
N VAL A 22 -8.83 13.99 -3.02
CA VAL A 22 -8.99 15.38 -3.48
C VAL A 22 -8.62 15.51 -4.97
N GLN A 23 -7.48 14.94 -5.38
CA GLN A 23 -6.95 15.12 -6.73
C GLN A 23 -7.72 14.34 -7.81
N GLU A 24 -7.98 13.05 -7.57
CA GLU A 24 -8.54 12.14 -8.58
C GLU A 24 -10.06 12.04 -8.51
N LEU A 25 -10.64 12.16 -7.30
CA LEU A 25 -12.10 12.15 -7.13
C LEU A 25 -12.68 13.56 -7.05
N GLY A 26 -11.89 14.61 -6.81
CA GLY A 26 -12.41 15.98 -6.74
C GLY A 26 -13.23 16.28 -5.49
N VAL A 27 -13.13 15.45 -4.44
CA VAL A 27 -13.81 15.72 -3.17
C VAL A 27 -13.21 16.98 -2.53
N GLN A 28 -14.06 17.87 -2.03
CA GLN A 28 -13.59 19.09 -1.37
C GLN A 28 -12.78 18.74 -0.12
N SER A 29 -11.61 19.35 0.04
CA SER A 29 -10.67 19.06 1.13
C SER A 29 -11.27 19.20 2.54
N LYS A 30 -12.28 20.05 2.72
CA LYS A 30 -13.01 20.20 3.99
C LYS A 30 -13.70 18.92 4.48
N TYR A 31 -13.97 17.97 3.58
CA TYR A 31 -14.55 16.66 3.91
C TYR A 31 -13.49 15.58 4.11
N VAL A 32 -12.20 15.87 3.92
CA VAL A 32 -11.13 14.87 3.97
C VAL A 32 -10.24 15.14 5.17
N HIS A 33 -10.26 14.23 6.14
CA HIS A 33 -9.43 14.29 7.33
C HIS A 33 -8.28 13.29 7.22
N SER A 34 -7.08 13.81 6.98
CA SER A 34 -5.86 13.01 6.88
C SER A 34 -5.30 12.66 8.25
N VAL A 35 -4.93 11.40 8.44
CA VAL A 35 -4.37 10.87 9.69
C VAL A 35 -3.03 10.18 9.40
N GLY A 36 -2.02 10.46 10.21
CA GLY A 36 -0.71 9.81 10.08
C GLY A 36 -0.79 8.30 10.28
N ILE A 37 0.00 7.54 9.52
CA ILE A 37 0.17 6.09 9.76
C ILE A 37 0.73 5.87 11.18
N ASN A 38 0.26 4.81 11.84
CA ASN A 38 0.56 4.47 13.24
C ASN A 38 0.16 5.54 14.26
N THR A 39 -0.65 6.53 13.88
CA THR A 39 -1.14 7.58 14.78
C THR A 39 -2.60 7.29 15.16
N PRO A 40 -2.92 7.08 16.44
CA PRO A 40 -4.30 6.94 16.88
C PRO A 40 -5.07 8.25 16.71
N VAL A 41 -6.29 8.18 16.18
CA VAL A 41 -7.24 9.29 16.10
C VAL A 41 -8.57 8.88 16.73
N LEU A 42 -9.32 9.83 17.30
CA LEU A 42 -10.70 9.58 17.74
C LEU A 42 -11.67 9.97 16.63
N VAL A 43 -12.53 9.04 16.24
CA VAL A 43 -13.67 9.26 15.34
C VAL A 43 -14.93 8.99 16.17
N GLY A 44 -15.58 10.06 16.63
CA GLY A 44 -16.61 9.95 17.66
C GLY A 44 -16.01 9.39 18.96
N ASP A 45 -16.51 8.24 19.41
CA ASP A 45 -16.04 7.52 20.60
C ASP A 45 -15.19 6.28 20.28
N VAL A 46 -14.76 6.13 19.02
CA VAL A 46 -13.92 5.02 18.56
C VAL A 46 -12.50 5.51 18.30
N GLN A 47 -11.50 4.86 18.90
CA GLN A 47 -10.10 5.09 18.56
C GLN A 47 -9.76 4.28 17.31
N VAL A 48 -9.20 4.95 16.30
CA VAL A 48 -8.86 4.39 14.99
C VAL A 48 -7.37 4.57 14.75
N THR A 49 -6.69 3.51 14.31
CA THR A 49 -5.27 3.58 13.92
C THR A 49 -5.06 2.95 12.55
N PHE A 50 -4.48 3.70 11.61
CA PHE A 50 -4.13 3.24 10.28
C PHE A 50 -2.69 2.68 10.26
N MET A 51 -2.46 1.55 9.60
CA MET A 51 -1.16 0.90 9.46
C MET A 51 -0.94 0.49 8.00
N ASP A 52 0.32 0.41 7.54
CA ASP A 52 0.64 0.00 6.15
C ASP A 52 0.07 -1.39 5.80
N ALA A 53 -0.70 -1.50 4.72
CA ALA A 53 -1.27 -2.78 4.26
C ALA A 53 -0.36 -3.53 3.27
N ASN A 54 0.74 -2.92 2.82
CA ASN A 54 1.67 -3.52 1.84
C ASN A 54 0.98 -3.96 0.53
N HIS A 55 -0.11 -3.29 0.14
CA HIS A 55 -0.86 -3.60 -1.08
C HIS A 55 -0.54 -2.59 -2.20
N CYS A 56 -0.81 -1.31 -1.95
CA CYS A 56 -0.48 -0.19 -2.85
C CYS A 56 -0.18 1.09 -2.04
N PRO A 57 0.38 2.15 -2.66
CA PRO A 57 0.54 3.45 -1.99
C PRO A 57 -0.80 3.95 -1.43
N GLY A 58 -0.83 4.27 -0.13
CA GLY A 58 -2.04 4.69 0.59
C GLY A 58 -2.96 3.55 1.05
N SER A 59 -2.66 2.28 0.75
CA SER A 59 -3.40 1.15 1.36
C SER A 59 -3.13 1.04 2.86
N ALA A 60 -4.17 0.75 3.65
CA ALA A 60 -4.05 0.68 5.09
C ALA A 60 -4.89 -0.44 5.72
N ILE A 61 -4.29 -1.10 6.72
CA ILE A 61 -4.97 -1.88 7.74
C ILE A 61 -5.49 -0.88 8.79
N ILE A 62 -6.69 -1.10 9.31
CA ILE A 62 -7.32 -0.22 10.30
C ILE A 62 -7.63 -1.01 11.56
N LEU A 63 -7.12 -0.55 12.71
CA LEU A 63 -7.50 -1.05 14.03
C LEU A 63 -8.53 -0.10 14.65
N PHE A 64 -9.67 -0.65 15.03
CA PHE A 64 -10.73 0.02 15.77
C PHE A 64 -10.71 -0.44 17.21
N ARG A 65 -10.71 0.50 18.16
CA ARG A 65 -10.91 0.24 19.59
C ARG A 65 -12.14 1.01 20.06
N LEU A 66 -13.17 0.26 20.42
CA LEU A 66 -14.46 0.80 20.86
C LEU A 66 -14.39 1.19 22.34
N LYS A 67 -15.33 2.05 22.75
CA LYS A 67 -15.47 2.50 24.14
C LYS A 67 -15.73 1.37 25.14
N ASP A 68 -16.38 0.28 24.70
CA ASP A 68 -16.63 -0.91 25.53
C ASP A 68 -15.39 -1.83 25.67
N GLY A 69 -14.26 -1.44 25.08
CA GLY A 69 -13.00 -2.17 25.12
C GLY A 69 -12.83 -3.18 23.98
N LYS A 70 -13.84 -3.39 23.14
CA LYS A 70 -13.73 -4.30 21.99
C LYS A 70 -12.78 -3.76 20.93
N THR A 71 -12.09 -4.67 20.26
CA THR A 71 -11.09 -4.36 19.26
C THR A 71 -11.32 -5.13 17.97
N TYR A 72 -11.41 -4.40 16.85
CA TYR A 72 -11.64 -4.97 15.53
C TYR A 72 -10.53 -4.56 14.58
N LEU A 73 -10.07 -5.50 13.77
CA LEU A 73 -9.07 -5.25 12.74
C LEU A 73 -9.71 -5.40 11.36
N HIS A 74 -9.60 -4.38 10.53
CA HIS A 74 -9.99 -4.46 9.12
C HIS A 74 -8.74 -4.37 8.26
N THR A 75 -8.46 -5.41 7.47
CA THR A 75 -7.21 -5.44 6.68
C THR A 75 -7.26 -4.52 5.48
N GLY A 76 -8.47 -4.28 4.95
CA GLY A 76 -8.62 -3.84 3.56
C GLY A 76 -7.99 -4.88 2.65
N ASP A 77 -7.68 -4.51 1.41
CA ASP A 77 -6.80 -5.33 0.58
C ASP A 77 -5.38 -5.21 1.11
N PHE A 78 -4.78 -6.35 1.47
CA PHE A 78 -3.46 -6.36 2.09
C PHE A 78 -2.58 -7.49 1.55
N ARG A 79 -1.27 -7.36 1.74
CA ARG A 79 -0.34 -8.47 1.53
C ARG A 79 0.48 -8.65 2.78
N PHE A 80 0.17 -9.69 3.56
CA PHE A 80 0.86 -9.96 4.81
C PHE A 80 2.39 -9.95 4.63
N HIS A 81 3.07 -9.32 5.58
CA HIS A 81 4.51 -9.35 5.72
C HIS A 81 4.85 -9.44 7.20
N ARG A 82 5.88 -10.22 7.58
CA ARG A 82 6.27 -10.42 8.98
C ARG A 82 6.51 -9.12 9.76
N LYS A 83 6.94 -8.05 9.09
CA LYS A 83 7.08 -6.70 9.68
C LYS A 83 5.80 -6.18 10.35
N MET A 84 4.63 -6.63 9.90
CA MET A 84 3.33 -6.24 10.48
C MET A 84 3.18 -6.73 11.92
N LEU A 85 3.90 -7.81 12.28
CA LEU A 85 3.97 -8.28 13.66
C LEU A 85 4.74 -7.34 14.59
N HIS A 86 5.39 -6.30 14.06
CA HIS A 86 6.06 -5.26 14.85
C HIS A 86 5.28 -3.95 14.89
N TYR A 87 4.08 -3.89 14.32
CA TYR A 87 3.23 -2.71 14.45
C TYR A 87 2.86 -2.52 15.91
N HIS A 88 3.19 -1.33 16.45
CA HIS A 88 3.04 -1.03 17.87
C HIS A 88 1.59 -1.22 18.34
N ALA A 89 0.63 -0.77 17.54
CA ALA A 89 -0.80 -0.89 17.86
C ALA A 89 -1.29 -2.35 17.93
N LEU A 90 -0.60 -3.28 17.28
CA LEU A 90 -0.92 -4.71 17.27
C LEU A 90 -0.18 -5.53 18.34
N GLN A 91 0.88 -4.99 18.96
CA GLN A 91 1.67 -5.72 19.95
C GLN A 91 0.84 -6.37 21.07
N PRO A 92 -0.20 -5.71 21.65
CA PRO A 92 -1.02 -6.33 22.70
C PRO A 92 -1.80 -7.57 22.25
N HIS A 93 -1.90 -7.81 20.94
CA HIS A 93 -2.70 -8.86 20.31
C HIS A 93 -1.84 -9.98 19.70
N ILE A 94 -0.52 -9.86 19.74
CA ILE A 94 0.41 -10.79 19.10
C ILE A 94 1.10 -11.65 20.17
N PRO A 95 1.00 -12.99 20.09
CA PRO A 95 1.82 -13.88 20.90
C PRO A 95 3.31 -13.75 20.54
N THR A 96 4.12 -13.57 21.56
CA THR A 96 5.59 -13.59 21.58
C THR A 96 6.16 -15.00 21.70
N GLY A 97 5.37 -15.96 22.19
CA GLY A 97 5.78 -17.36 22.41
C GLY A 97 6.42 -17.62 23.78
N ASN A 98 6.56 -16.59 24.61
CA ASN A 98 7.13 -16.68 25.97
C ASN A 98 6.07 -16.51 27.08
N GLU A 99 4.78 -16.56 26.73
CA GLU A 99 3.72 -16.26 27.67
C GLU A 99 3.38 -17.41 28.63
N THR A 100 2.85 -17.04 29.79
CA THR A 100 2.20 -17.98 30.70
C THR A 100 0.87 -18.46 30.10
N ILE A 101 0.67 -19.77 30.09
CA ILE A 101 -0.57 -20.41 29.68
C ILE A 101 -1.34 -20.82 30.94
N ASP A 102 -2.61 -20.45 31.03
CA ASP A 102 -3.48 -20.87 32.14
C ASP A 102 -3.91 -22.35 32.01
N HIS A 103 -4.59 -22.86 33.03
CA HIS A 103 -5.07 -24.25 33.06
C HIS A 103 -6.05 -24.61 31.92
N ASN A 104 -6.59 -23.62 31.21
CA ASN A 104 -7.51 -23.80 30.07
C ASN A 104 -6.81 -23.65 28.71
N GLY A 105 -5.47 -23.55 28.68
CA GLY A 105 -4.72 -23.38 27.45
C GLY A 105 -4.75 -21.95 26.89
N LYS A 106 -5.19 -20.96 27.67
CA LYS A 106 -5.24 -19.56 27.23
C LYS A 106 -3.99 -18.81 27.68
N ILE A 107 -3.44 -18.02 26.76
CA ILE A 107 -2.35 -17.10 27.06
C ILE A 107 -2.84 -16.00 28.02
N VAL A 108 -2.19 -15.91 29.18
CA VAL A 108 -2.46 -14.90 30.20
C VAL A 108 -1.95 -13.54 29.73
N GLY A 109 -2.78 -12.50 29.83
CA GLY A 109 -2.40 -11.12 29.48
C GLY A 109 -2.51 -10.76 27.98
N LEU A 110 -2.71 -11.73 27.09
CA LEU A 110 -2.93 -11.46 25.66
C LEU A 110 -4.34 -10.91 25.42
N LYS A 111 -4.43 -9.72 24.83
CA LYS A 111 -5.71 -9.13 24.42
C LYS A 111 -6.07 -9.68 23.04
N ARG A 112 -7.04 -10.59 22.94
CA ARG A 112 -7.50 -11.05 21.63
C ARG A 112 -8.28 -9.96 20.91
N LEU A 113 -8.20 -9.96 19.59
CA LEU A 113 -9.13 -9.18 18.76
C LEU A 113 -10.52 -9.80 18.86
N ASP A 114 -11.54 -8.97 18.97
CA ASP A 114 -12.95 -9.37 19.01
C ASP A 114 -13.48 -9.69 17.60
N GLY A 115 -12.85 -9.15 16.56
CA GLY A 115 -13.14 -9.52 15.18
C GLY A 115 -12.06 -9.09 14.20
N VAL A 116 -11.97 -9.84 13.10
CA VAL A 116 -11.10 -9.51 11.97
C VAL A 116 -11.91 -9.55 10.68
N TYR A 117 -11.96 -8.42 9.98
CA TYR A 117 -12.45 -8.32 8.62
C TYR A 117 -11.26 -8.50 7.69
N LEU A 118 -11.14 -9.72 7.16
CA LEU A 118 -9.96 -10.22 6.47
C LEU A 118 -10.17 -10.23 4.96
N ASP A 119 -9.18 -9.71 4.22
CA ASP A 119 -9.04 -9.95 2.79
C ASP A 119 -8.71 -11.43 2.54
N THR A 120 -9.65 -12.10 1.90
CA THR A 120 -9.62 -13.53 1.58
C THR A 120 -9.42 -13.80 0.10
N THR A 121 -8.95 -12.83 -0.69
CA THR A 121 -8.77 -12.93 -2.16
C THR A 121 -8.08 -14.23 -2.59
N TYR A 122 -7.07 -14.67 -1.83
CA TYR A 122 -6.32 -15.91 -2.09
C TYR A 122 -6.37 -16.90 -0.91
N CYS A 123 -7.48 -16.96 -0.17
CA CYS A 123 -7.67 -17.87 0.96
C CYS A 123 -7.97 -19.33 0.52
N ASP A 124 -7.13 -19.87 -0.36
CA ASP A 124 -7.17 -21.24 -0.85
C ASP A 124 -5.71 -21.73 -1.06
N PRO A 125 -5.31 -22.90 -0.51
CA PRO A 125 -3.94 -23.41 -0.60
C PRO A 125 -3.40 -23.58 -2.03
N LYS A 126 -4.27 -23.65 -3.05
CA LYS A 126 -3.81 -23.72 -4.45
C LYS A 126 -3.08 -22.46 -4.91
N TYR A 127 -3.33 -21.33 -4.25
CA TYR A 127 -2.71 -20.06 -4.56
C TYR A 127 -1.34 -19.96 -3.88
N THR A 128 -0.30 -20.28 -4.64
CA THR A 128 1.09 -20.08 -4.23
C THR A 128 1.77 -19.13 -5.20
N PHE A 129 2.43 -18.10 -4.65
CA PHE A 129 3.06 -17.06 -5.44
C PHE A 129 4.46 -16.76 -4.91
N PRO A 130 5.39 -16.35 -5.78
CA PRO A 130 6.70 -15.86 -5.33
C PRO A 130 6.57 -14.60 -4.46
N THR A 131 7.61 -14.33 -3.68
CA THR A 131 7.73 -13.05 -2.98
C THR A 131 7.80 -11.89 -3.99
N GLN A 132 7.51 -10.66 -3.54
CA GLN A 132 7.69 -9.48 -4.39
C GLN A 132 9.12 -9.38 -4.92
N GLN A 133 10.11 -9.71 -4.07
CA GLN A 133 11.52 -9.64 -4.45
C GLN A 133 11.86 -10.65 -5.54
N VAL A 134 11.45 -11.92 -5.40
CA VAL A 134 11.69 -12.95 -6.43
C VAL A 134 11.04 -12.58 -7.76
N ALA A 135 9.83 -12.02 -7.75
CA ALA A 135 9.17 -11.56 -8.97
C ALA A 135 9.90 -10.39 -9.64
N VAL A 136 10.42 -9.45 -8.84
CA VAL A 136 11.24 -8.33 -9.31
C VAL A 136 12.56 -8.83 -9.88
N ASP A 137 13.29 -9.66 -9.14
CA ASP A 137 14.60 -10.21 -9.56
C ASP A 137 14.47 -10.95 -10.89
N HIS A 138 13.43 -11.78 -11.03
CA HIS A 138 13.15 -12.49 -12.27
C HIS A 138 12.90 -11.53 -13.45
N ALA A 139 12.14 -10.46 -13.24
CA ALA A 139 11.93 -9.45 -14.27
C ALA A 139 13.24 -8.73 -14.64
N LEU A 140 14.05 -8.39 -13.64
CA LEU A 140 15.35 -7.75 -13.84
C LEU A 140 16.33 -8.64 -14.62
N ASP A 141 16.34 -9.94 -14.35
CA ASP A 141 17.20 -10.91 -15.04
C ASP A 141 16.75 -11.15 -16.49
N LEU A 142 15.44 -11.20 -16.73
CA LEU A 142 14.90 -11.25 -18.08
C LEU A 142 15.30 -10.00 -18.87
N MET A 143 15.18 -8.83 -18.27
CA MET A 143 15.54 -7.58 -18.92
C MET A 143 17.04 -7.47 -19.19
N ASP A 144 17.89 -7.98 -18.29
CA ASP A 144 19.34 -7.97 -18.45
C ASP A 144 19.80 -8.78 -19.68
N LYS A 145 19.18 -9.94 -19.92
CA LYS A 145 19.43 -10.79 -21.11
C LYS A 145 19.17 -10.06 -22.43
N HIS A 146 18.23 -9.13 -22.43
CA HIS A 146 17.83 -8.34 -23.60
C HIS A 146 18.41 -6.91 -23.57
N PHE A 147 19.20 -6.55 -22.55
CA PHE A 147 19.67 -5.18 -22.36
C PHE A 147 20.60 -4.69 -23.47
N LYS A 148 21.44 -5.59 -24.02
CA LYS A 148 22.35 -5.27 -25.14
C LYS A 148 21.66 -5.21 -26.51
N GLN A 149 20.40 -5.59 -26.62
CA GLN A 149 19.67 -5.58 -27.89
C GLN A 149 19.21 -4.17 -28.21
N GLU A 150 19.59 -3.64 -29.38
CA GLU A 150 19.33 -2.23 -29.72
C GLU A 150 17.84 -1.91 -29.94
N LYS A 151 17.00 -2.90 -30.29
CA LYS A 151 15.60 -2.71 -30.69
C LYS A 151 14.60 -3.36 -29.74
N VAL A 152 14.70 -3.06 -28.44
CA VAL A 152 13.76 -3.54 -27.42
C VAL A 152 13.09 -2.37 -26.71
N LEU A 153 11.76 -2.44 -26.57
CA LEU A 153 10.93 -1.52 -25.79
C LEU A 153 10.32 -2.29 -24.62
N TYR A 154 10.52 -1.81 -23.39
CA TYR A 154 9.98 -2.44 -22.19
C TYR A 154 8.71 -1.74 -21.75
N LEU A 155 7.60 -2.51 -21.69
CA LEU A 155 6.29 -1.99 -21.32
C LEU A 155 5.85 -2.51 -19.94
N PHE A 156 5.59 -1.60 -19.01
CA PHE A 156 5.06 -1.92 -17.68
C PHE A 156 3.57 -1.64 -17.62
N GLY A 157 2.77 -2.69 -17.72
CA GLY A 157 1.31 -2.60 -17.58
C GLY A 157 0.89 -2.42 -16.13
N SER A 158 0.37 -1.24 -15.78
CA SER A 158 -0.30 -1.03 -14.49
C SER A 158 -1.57 -0.19 -14.63
N TYR A 159 -2.46 -0.34 -13.64
CA TYR A 159 -3.67 0.47 -13.52
C TYR A 159 -3.31 1.91 -13.10
N THR A 160 -4.26 2.61 -12.47
CA THR A 160 -4.09 3.96 -11.94
C THR A 160 -3.04 4.00 -10.82
N ILE A 161 -3.04 3.03 -9.90
CA ILE A 161 -2.08 2.87 -8.79
C ILE A 161 -1.71 1.38 -8.67
N GLY A 162 -0.48 1.09 -8.23
CA GLY A 162 0.03 -0.24 -8.00
C GLY A 162 1.14 -0.65 -8.97
N LYS A 163 1.98 -1.58 -8.49
CA LYS A 163 3.14 -2.17 -9.19
C LYS A 163 4.27 -1.19 -9.51
N GLU A 164 4.24 0.03 -8.96
CA GLU A 164 5.28 1.02 -9.23
C GLU A 164 6.65 0.54 -8.76
N ARG A 165 6.70 -0.22 -7.66
CA ARG A 165 7.92 -0.88 -7.19
C ARG A 165 8.67 -1.58 -8.31
N LEU A 166 7.99 -2.34 -9.18
CA LEU A 166 8.65 -3.09 -10.25
C LEU A 166 9.44 -2.17 -11.21
N PHE A 167 8.78 -1.16 -11.78
CA PHE A 167 9.45 -0.28 -12.74
C PHE A 167 10.48 0.64 -12.06
N MET A 168 10.30 0.95 -10.77
CA MET A 168 11.30 1.70 -10.01
C MET A 168 12.56 0.87 -9.72
N GLU A 169 12.43 -0.41 -9.38
CA GLU A 169 13.60 -1.28 -9.22
C GLU A 169 14.35 -1.48 -10.56
N VAL A 170 13.62 -1.56 -11.68
CA VAL A 170 14.22 -1.54 -13.02
C VAL A 170 15.00 -0.24 -13.25
N ALA A 171 14.38 0.92 -12.96
CA ALA A 171 15.01 2.21 -13.15
C ALA A 171 16.33 2.32 -12.36
N ARG A 172 16.33 1.83 -11.11
CA ARG A 172 17.51 1.80 -10.24
C ARG A 172 18.58 0.82 -10.73
N LYS A 173 18.22 -0.43 -11.09
CA LYS A 173 19.22 -1.41 -11.55
C LYS A 173 19.94 -0.95 -12.80
N PHE A 174 19.20 -0.43 -13.78
CA PHE A 174 19.75 -0.06 -15.08
C PHE A 174 20.20 1.40 -15.17
N GLN A 175 19.95 2.21 -14.13
CA GLN A 175 20.23 3.65 -14.11
C GLN A 175 19.60 4.36 -15.33
N LYS A 176 18.34 4.00 -15.62
CA LYS A 176 17.55 4.55 -16.74
C LYS A 176 16.21 5.06 -16.22
N LYS A 177 15.77 6.19 -16.77
CA LYS A 177 14.45 6.74 -16.42
C LYS A 177 13.32 5.86 -16.95
N VAL A 178 12.18 5.84 -16.28
CA VAL A 178 10.94 5.23 -16.79
C VAL A 178 9.99 6.32 -17.25
N CYS A 179 9.52 6.22 -18.49
CA CYS A 179 8.54 7.13 -19.04
C CYS A 179 7.16 6.78 -18.48
N VAL A 180 6.50 7.77 -17.86
CA VAL A 180 5.12 7.70 -17.38
C VAL A 180 4.31 8.81 -18.04
N SER A 181 2.98 8.65 -18.12
CA SER A 181 2.13 9.75 -18.58
C SER A 181 2.14 10.90 -17.58
N LYS A 182 1.86 12.14 -18.03
CA LYS A 182 1.71 13.30 -17.13
C LYS A 182 0.69 13.06 -16.03
N ALA A 183 -0.44 12.42 -16.35
CA ALA A 183 -1.46 12.04 -15.37
C ALA A 183 -0.91 11.06 -14.32
N LYS A 184 -0.13 10.05 -14.73
CA LYS A 184 0.49 9.10 -13.80
C LYS A 184 1.56 9.76 -12.93
N LEU A 185 2.34 10.70 -13.48
CA LEU A 185 3.32 11.45 -12.70
C LEU A 185 2.64 12.24 -11.57
N LYS A 186 1.55 12.97 -11.88
CA LYS A 186 0.73 13.67 -10.88
C LYS A 186 0.22 12.76 -9.76
N ILE A 187 -0.14 11.52 -10.08
CA ILE A 187 -0.55 10.54 -9.05
C ILE A 187 0.65 10.16 -8.17
N ILE A 188 1.81 9.86 -8.77
CA ILE A 188 3.01 9.44 -8.03
C ILE A 188 3.53 10.57 -7.12
N GLU A 189 3.40 11.83 -7.54
CA GLU A 189 3.74 13.01 -6.72
C GLU A 189 2.99 13.04 -5.38
N THR A 190 1.81 12.39 -5.28
CA THR A 190 1.07 12.31 -4.02
C THR A 190 1.67 11.31 -3.02
N PHE A 191 2.53 10.39 -3.46
CA PHE A 191 3.07 9.29 -2.64
C PHE A 191 4.14 9.74 -1.64
N GLY A 192 4.67 10.96 -1.77
CA GLY A 192 5.70 11.49 -0.87
C GLY A 192 7.06 10.79 -1.02
N TRP A 193 7.40 10.35 -2.23
CA TRP A 193 8.70 9.74 -2.51
C TRP A 193 9.83 10.79 -2.53
N PRO A 194 11.07 10.41 -2.14
CA PRO A 194 12.21 11.32 -2.21
C PRO A 194 12.51 11.79 -3.64
N ASP A 195 13.04 13.01 -3.77
CA ASP A 195 13.37 13.61 -5.07
C ASP A 195 14.30 12.73 -5.92
N GLU A 196 15.28 12.08 -5.30
CA GLU A 196 16.18 11.11 -5.96
C GLU A 196 15.40 9.96 -6.63
N THR A 197 14.31 9.51 -6.00
CA THR A 197 13.43 8.49 -6.56
C THR A 197 12.59 9.08 -7.70
N MET A 198 12.09 10.31 -7.54
CA MET A 198 11.30 10.99 -8.56
C MET A 198 12.11 11.30 -9.84
N GLN A 199 13.42 11.55 -9.72
CA GLN A 199 14.32 11.80 -10.87
C GLN A 199 14.48 10.61 -11.81
N LEU A 200 14.14 9.40 -11.36
CA LEU A 200 14.10 8.18 -12.17
C LEU A 200 12.85 8.10 -13.07
N LEU A 201 11.96 9.09 -13.02
CA LEU A 201 10.79 9.19 -13.89
C LEU A 201 10.98 10.27 -14.95
N THR A 202 10.32 10.12 -16.08
CA THR A 202 10.24 11.14 -17.14
C THR A 202 8.85 11.11 -17.79
N THR A 203 8.44 12.21 -18.41
CA THR A 203 7.26 12.23 -19.27
C THR A 203 7.61 12.31 -20.76
N GLU A 204 8.90 12.30 -21.08
CA GLU A 204 9.45 12.37 -22.43
C GLU A 204 9.75 10.95 -22.96
N PRO A 205 8.94 10.40 -23.90
CA PRO A 205 9.14 9.05 -24.40
C PRO A 205 10.46 8.87 -25.14
N ALA A 206 10.97 9.93 -25.79
CA ALA A 206 12.26 9.90 -26.50
C ALA A 206 13.47 9.74 -25.55
N ALA A 207 13.30 10.04 -24.26
CA ALA A 207 14.38 9.97 -23.28
C ALA A 207 14.68 8.54 -22.79
N THR A 208 13.83 7.54 -23.13
CA THR A 208 13.97 6.20 -22.56
C THR A 208 13.24 5.10 -23.35
N LYS A 209 13.76 3.86 -23.25
CA LYS A 209 13.11 2.64 -23.78
C LYS A 209 12.24 1.91 -22.74
N TYR A 210 12.05 2.49 -21.56
CA TYR A 210 11.26 1.91 -20.47
C TYR A 210 9.99 2.74 -20.31
N VAL A 211 8.83 2.16 -20.63
CA VAL A 211 7.57 2.92 -20.70
C VAL A 211 6.49 2.24 -19.86
N LYS A 212 5.86 2.99 -18.98
CA LYS A 212 4.64 2.57 -18.29
C LYS A 212 3.46 2.80 -19.21
N THR A 213 2.67 1.76 -19.46
CA THR A 213 1.42 1.85 -20.22
C THR A 213 0.23 1.57 -19.31
N LEU A 214 -0.92 2.16 -19.64
CA LEU A 214 -2.20 1.72 -19.07
C LEU A 214 -2.55 0.40 -19.72
N LYS A 215 -2.92 -0.61 -18.91
CA LYS A 215 -3.63 -1.78 -19.43
C LYS A 215 -4.97 -1.26 -19.94
N ARG A 216 -5.25 -1.43 -21.25
CA ARG A 216 -6.61 -1.25 -21.79
C ARG A 216 -7.54 -2.26 -21.14
#